data_AF-A0A9Q8VA57-F1
#
_entry.id   AF-A0A9Q8VA57-F1
#
_cell.length_a   1.000
_cell.length_b   1.000
_cell.length_c   1.000
_cell.angle_alpha   90.00
_cell.angle_beta   90.00
_cell.angle_gamma   90.00
#
_symmetry.space_group_name_H-M   'P 1'
#
loop_
_entity.id
_entity.type
_entity.pdbx_description
1 polymer ?
#
loop_
_entity_poly.entity_id
_entity_poly.type
_entity_poly.pdbx_seq_one_letter_code
_entity_poly.pdbx_strand_id
1 'polypeptide(L)'
;MLPGRLVPTNPRPPPPKSRARSGDGGAAVALPSHFACRRPVRCFLTGLPALAFPAAVIIYTCPPRPRPRSHPHTLSFRSSRRASFYRLYHPTPPSVIGCPWPLLASLGIRLPEPKGPASSRCRKRRRSRNLSRRKTRKHTSSPIAQPASAAMNTSAVESKFLARPDELGIVAVGFSGGQPKAGVDAGPAALIESGLLGEISNELGYKIHGDTQVNVYKDLAPEQDPDYRGMKNPLNVSAVNRKLQTQVYEHAREGRLVLTLGGDHSVAIGTIAGSAKAIRERLNREIAVIWVDAHADINRPEDSDSGNIHGMPLAFATGLARDDKEEYFGWITDDMRLSVKKLVYIGLRDVDAAEKRILRENGIKAFSMFDVDRHGIGRVMEMALAHIGSDTPVHLSFDVDALDPMWAPSTGTPVRGGLTLREGDYICECVHQTGQLVAIDLVEVNPALAATEAGAQETVRAGCSLVRCALGDTLL
;
A
#
# COMPACT_ATOMS: atom_id res chain seq x y z
N MET A 1 24.39 -56.35 -37.59
CA MET A 1 25.14 -55.21 -38.16
C MET A 1 25.20 -54.11 -37.11
N LEU A 2 26.41 -53.86 -36.62
CA LEU A 2 26.98 -52.68 -35.92
C LEU A 2 26.09 -51.69 -35.13
N PRO A 3 26.40 -51.48 -33.84
CA PRO A 3 26.23 -50.22 -33.10
C PRO A 3 27.60 -49.50 -32.86
N GLY A 4 27.58 -48.20 -32.54
CA GLY A 4 28.72 -47.48 -31.93
C GLY A 4 29.06 -46.14 -32.60
N ARG A 5 28.72 -45.00 -31.98
CA ARG A 5 29.58 -44.14 -31.13
C ARG A 5 30.82 -43.56 -31.85
N LEU A 6 30.80 -42.25 -32.06
CA LEU A 6 32.01 -41.42 -32.21
C LEU A 6 31.96 -40.27 -31.20
N VAL A 7 33.05 -40.17 -30.44
CA VAL A 7 33.37 -39.21 -29.38
C VAL A 7 34.30 -38.16 -29.98
N PRO A 8 34.13 -36.85 -29.71
CA PRO A 8 35.22 -35.89 -29.81
C PRO A 8 35.88 -35.70 -28.44
N THR A 9 37.20 -35.78 -28.46
CA THR A 9 38.12 -35.70 -27.32
C THR A 9 38.27 -34.27 -26.79
N ASN A 10 38.11 -34.09 -25.47
CA ASN A 10 38.51 -32.89 -24.72
C ASN A 10 40.04 -32.80 -24.56
N PRO A 11 40.67 -31.62 -24.72
CA PRO A 11 42.04 -31.40 -24.28
C PRO A 11 42.12 -31.19 -22.76
N ARG A 12 43.09 -31.85 -22.12
CA ARG A 12 43.35 -31.81 -20.67
C ARG A 12 43.92 -30.45 -20.22
N PRO A 13 43.51 -29.92 -19.05
CA PRO A 13 44.22 -28.84 -18.38
C PRO A 13 45.46 -29.34 -17.61
N PRO A 14 46.48 -28.49 -17.39
CA PRO A 14 47.71 -28.86 -16.67
C PRO A 14 47.51 -28.98 -15.13
N PRO A 15 48.40 -29.71 -14.43
CA PRO A 15 48.20 -30.15 -13.05
C PRO A 15 48.47 -29.07 -11.97
N PRO A 16 47.95 -29.26 -10.74
CA PRO A 16 48.11 -28.31 -9.64
C PRO A 16 49.52 -28.41 -9.02
N LYS A 17 50.12 -27.26 -8.70
CA LYS A 17 51.36 -27.20 -7.90
C LYS A 17 51.03 -27.34 -6.41
N SER A 18 51.72 -28.28 -5.78
CA SER A 18 51.65 -28.62 -4.36
C SER A 18 52.48 -27.69 -3.48
N ARG A 19 52.10 -27.69 -2.19
CA ARG A 19 52.60 -26.95 -1.02
C ARG A 19 54.12 -26.97 -0.82
N ALA A 20 54.62 -25.91 -0.17
CA ALA A 20 55.66 -26.01 0.86
C ALA A 20 55.35 -25.04 2.03
N ARG A 21 55.40 -25.58 3.25
CA ARG A 21 55.42 -24.88 4.54
C ARG A 21 56.88 -24.65 4.96
N SER A 22 57.14 -23.49 5.57
CA SER A 22 58.09 -23.21 6.67
C SER A 22 58.12 -21.68 6.82
N GLY A 23 58.26 -21.04 7.96
CA GLY A 23 58.54 -21.39 9.35
C GLY A 23 58.59 -20.08 10.15
N ASP A 24 58.59 -20.21 11.47
CA ASP A 24 58.51 -19.17 12.49
C ASP A 24 59.43 -17.94 12.35
N GLY A 25 59.03 -16.85 13.01
CA GLY A 25 59.92 -15.74 13.34
C GLY A 25 59.20 -14.52 13.91
N GLY A 26 58.86 -14.54 15.19
CA GLY A 26 58.45 -13.35 15.93
C GLY A 26 59.63 -12.44 16.25
N ALA A 27 59.42 -11.13 16.26
CA ALA A 27 60.05 -10.19 17.18
C ALA A 27 59.35 -8.83 17.08
N ALA A 28 58.98 -8.31 18.25
CA ALA A 28 58.54 -6.94 18.48
C ALA A 28 59.72 -5.95 18.36
N VAL A 29 59.40 -4.66 18.18
CA VAL A 29 59.84 -3.51 19.01
C VAL A 29 59.95 -2.21 18.19
N ALA A 30 59.41 -1.15 18.81
CA ALA A 30 59.75 0.29 18.74
C ALA A 30 59.11 1.20 17.68
N LEU A 31 58.21 2.06 18.21
CA LEU A 31 58.00 3.47 17.86
C LEU A 31 59.32 4.26 17.77
N PRO A 32 59.31 5.44 17.11
CA PRO A 32 59.33 6.64 17.94
C PRO A 32 58.38 7.76 17.50
N SER A 33 58.06 8.56 18.51
CA SER A 33 57.24 9.76 18.58
C SER A 33 57.92 11.05 18.08
N HIS A 34 57.06 12.04 17.81
CA HIS A 34 57.25 13.49 17.83
C HIS A 34 57.99 14.18 16.67
N PHE A 35 57.25 15.05 15.97
CA PHE A 35 57.62 16.47 15.84
C PHE A 35 56.36 17.35 15.71
N ALA A 36 56.34 18.44 16.48
CA ALA A 36 55.33 19.48 16.49
C ALA A 36 55.94 20.81 16.02
N CYS A 37 55.20 21.64 15.28
CA CYS A 37 55.22 23.12 15.32
C CYS A 37 54.28 23.72 14.24
N ARG A 38 53.23 24.47 14.62
CA ARG A 38 53.15 25.97 14.68
C ARG A 38 52.83 26.60 13.30
N ARG A 39 51.79 27.43 13.07
CA ARG A 39 51.33 28.66 13.77
C ARG A 39 49.89 29.13 13.30
N PRO A 40 49.29 30.19 13.92
CA PRO A 40 47.84 30.45 14.06
C PRO A 40 47.32 31.71 13.31
N VAL A 41 45.99 31.94 13.30
CA VAL A 41 45.34 33.25 13.09
C VAL A 41 44.06 33.34 13.97
N ARG A 42 44.13 33.97 15.15
CA ARG A 42 43.58 35.28 15.58
C ARG A 42 42.04 35.43 15.63
N CYS A 43 41.51 35.42 16.86
CA CYS A 43 40.27 36.08 17.28
C CYS A 43 40.49 37.60 17.43
N PHE A 44 39.43 38.38 17.15
CA PHE A 44 39.24 39.72 17.68
C PHE A 44 37.94 39.75 18.51
N LEU A 45 38.04 40.34 19.70
CA LEU A 45 37.01 40.57 20.71
C LEU A 45 36.65 42.06 20.70
N THR A 46 35.36 42.39 20.68
CA THR A 46 34.67 43.58 21.29
C THR A 46 33.16 43.34 21.05
N GLY A 47 32.16 43.55 21.90
CA GLY A 47 31.98 44.04 23.28
C GLY A 47 30.48 43.84 23.64
N LEU A 48 30.20 43.64 24.94
CA LEU A 48 28.95 43.31 25.67
C LEU A 48 27.75 44.31 25.50
N PRO A 49 26.53 44.07 26.07
CA PRO A 49 26.14 43.04 27.05
C PRO A 49 24.88 42.20 26.77
N ALA A 50 24.82 41.10 27.53
CA ALA A 50 23.77 40.09 27.60
C ALA A 50 22.57 40.53 28.47
N LEU A 51 21.37 40.11 28.06
CA LEU A 51 20.17 40.02 28.91
C LEU A 51 20.07 38.60 29.47
N ALA A 52 20.04 38.49 30.79
CA ALA A 52 19.94 37.24 31.53
C ALA A 52 18.49 36.80 31.70
N PHE A 53 18.19 35.53 31.40
CA PHE A 53 17.02 34.80 31.92
C PHE A 53 17.54 33.52 32.58
N PRO A 54 17.12 33.17 33.81
CA PRO A 54 17.55 31.94 34.45
C PRO A 54 16.75 30.75 33.90
N ALA A 55 17.45 29.78 33.30
CA ALA A 55 16.93 28.45 33.07
C ALA A 55 17.06 27.63 34.36
N ALA A 56 15.93 27.25 34.96
CA ALA A 56 15.89 26.29 36.05
C ALA A 56 16.18 24.89 35.50
N VAL A 57 17.30 24.30 35.94
CA VAL A 57 17.65 22.89 35.69
C VAL A 57 16.96 22.05 36.75
N ILE A 58 15.94 21.27 36.37
CA ILE A 58 15.33 20.26 37.23
C ILE A 58 16.08 18.94 37.01
N ILE A 59 16.91 18.56 37.98
CA ILE A 59 17.56 17.25 38.05
C ILE A 59 16.63 16.30 38.80
N TYR A 60 16.03 15.34 38.10
CA TYR A 60 15.33 14.22 38.75
C TYR A 60 16.34 13.13 39.10
N THR A 61 16.67 12.98 40.39
CA THR A 61 17.39 11.81 40.91
C THR A 61 16.41 10.70 41.24
N CYS A 62 16.55 9.55 40.56
CA CYS A 62 15.76 8.34 40.77
C CYS A 62 16.30 7.54 41.98
N PRO A 63 15.48 7.17 42.98
CA PRO A 63 15.93 6.32 44.09
C PRO A 63 16.00 4.83 43.69
N PRO A 64 16.93 4.04 44.27
CA PRO A 64 17.18 2.67 43.84
C PRO A 64 16.06 1.70 44.28
N ARG A 65 15.62 0.83 43.36
CA ARG A 65 14.69 -0.28 43.65
C ARG A 65 15.42 -1.46 44.34
N PRO A 66 14.79 -2.14 45.31
CA PRO A 66 15.36 -3.33 45.94
C PRO A 66 15.26 -4.57 45.04
N ARG A 67 16.29 -5.42 45.08
CA ARG A 67 16.40 -6.70 44.34
C ARG A 67 15.40 -7.74 44.87
N PRO A 68 14.79 -8.58 44.02
CA PRO A 68 13.97 -9.70 44.48
C PRO A 68 14.84 -10.88 44.94
N ARG A 69 14.47 -11.47 46.09
CA ARG A 69 15.02 -12.75 46.60
C ARG A 69 14.34 -13.92 45.90
N SER A 70 15.13 -14.92 45.53
CA SER A 70 14.72 -16.23 45.03
C SER A 70 14.38 -17.18 46.18
N HIS A 71 13.27 -17.90 46.08
CA HIS A 71 13.10 -19.21 46.71
C HIS A 71 12.23 -20.12 45.83
N PRO A 72 12.61 -21.40 45.66
CA PRO A 72 11.85 -22.37 44.88
C PRO A 72 10.93 -23.19 45.78
N HIS A 73 9.68 -23.43 45.36
CA HIS A 73 8.89 -24.55 45.88
C HIS A 73 8.04 -25.17 44.77
N THR A 74 8.33 -26.43 44.52
CA THR A 74 7.52 -27.44 43.86
C THR A 74 6.26 -27.76 44.68
N LEU A 75 5.12 -28.01 44.02
CA LEU A 75 4.19 -29.12 44.33
C LEU A 75 2.96 -29.17 43.39
N SER A 76 2.93 -30.26 42.64
CA SER A 76 1.85 -31.13 42.14
C SER A 76 0.36 -30.91 42.53
N PHE A 77 -0.50 -31.04 41.51
CA PHE A 77 -1.87 -31.63 41.43
C PHE A 77 -2.94 -31.34 42.50
N ARG A 78 -4.06 -30.73 42.08
CA ARG A 78 -5.33 -31.44 41.74
C ARG A 78 -6.47 -30.47 41.40
N SER A 79 -7.38 -30.99 40.59
CA SER A 79 -8.66 -30.44 40.15
C SER A 79 -9.61 -30.08 41.29
N SER A 80 -10.35 -28.99 41.14
CA SER A 80 -11.78 -28.97 41.50
C SER A 80 -12.51 -27.82 40.80
N ARG A 81 -13.69 -28.14 40.29
CA ARG A 81 -14.69 -27.23 39.76
C ARG A 81 -15.20 -26.33 40.87
N ARG A 82 -15.36 -25.03 40.61
CA ARG A 82 -16.43 -24.23 41.23
C ARG A 82 -16.73 -22.99 40.38
N ALA A 83 -17.97 -22.94 39.91
CA ALA A 83 -18.59 -21.76 39.35
C ALA A 83 -18.67 -20.67 40.43
N SER A 84 -18.46 -19.42 40.05
CA SER A 84 -18.87 -18.26 40.85
C SER A 84 -19.36 -17.16 39.94
N PHE A 85 -20.56 -16.71 40.28
CA PHE A 85 -21.33 -15.63 39.69
C PHE A 85 -20.52 -14.33 39.63
N TYR A 86 -20.43 -13.71 38.45
CA TYR A 86 -20.05 -12.30 38.34
C TYR A 86 -21.30 -11.44 38.25
N ARG A 87 -21.41 -10.52 39.22
CA ARG A 87 -22.46 -9.51 39.35
C ARG A 87 -22.07 -8.31 38.49
N LEU A 88 -22.93 -7.96 37.53
CA LEU A 88 -22.84 -6.79 36.68
C LEU A 88 -22.93 -5.50 37.51
N TYR A 89 -22.01 -4.56 37.31
CA TYR A 89 -22.13 -3.17 37.74
C TYR A 89 -22.23 -2.28 36.49
N HIS A 90 -23.40 -1.68 36.28
CA HIS A 90 -23.62 -0.55 35.37
C HIS A 90 -23.43 0.76 36.15
N PRO A 91 -22.77 1.78 35.59
CA PRO A 91 -22.95 3.16 36.04
C PRO A 91 -23.98 3.88 35.16
N THR A 92 -25.04 4.39 35.80
CA THR A 92 -26.02 5.35 35.25
C THR A 92 -25.46 6.79 35.25
N PRO A 93 -25.89 7.66 34.33
CA PRO A 93 -25.38 9.03 34.20
C PRO A 93 -26.10 10.02 35.15
N PRO A 94 -25.45 11.15 35.54
CA PRO A 94 -26.13 12.16 36.34
C PRO A 94 -26.98 13.11 35.48
N SER A 95 -28.12 13.46 36.08
CA SER A 95 -29.21 14.28 35.57
C SER A 95 -28.98 15.79 35.72
N VAL A 96 -29.70 16.50 34.84
CA VAL A 96 -29.92 17.93 34.63
C VAL A 96 -30.39 18.72 35.86
N ILE A 97 -29.80 19.91 36.06
CA ILE A 97 -30.34 21.10 36.77
C ILE A 97 -29.81 22.28 35.90
N GLY A 98 -30.54 23.24 35.35
CA GLY A 98 -31.64 24.09 35.82
C GLY A 98 -31.28 25.53 35.39
N CYS A 99 -32.18 26.18 34.62
CA CYS A 99 -32.08 27.48 33.91
C CYS A 99 -31.70 28.70 34.80
N PRO A 100 -31.31 29.89 34.26
CA PRO A 100 -32.24 30.76 33.50
C PRO A 100 -31.68 31.61 32.31
N TRP A 101 -32.58 31.93 31.37
CA TRP A 101 -32.54 33.01 30.34
C TRP A 101 -32.71 34.43 30.99
N PRO A 102 -32.68 35.60 30.30
CA PRO A 102 -32.89 35.88 28.86
C PRO A 102 -31.89 36.87 28.18
N LEU A 103 -31.86 36.92 26.83
CA LEU A 103 -31.99 38.15 26.02
C LEU A 103 -31.82 37.92 24.49
N LEU A 104 -32.85 38.40 23.78
CA LEU A 104 -32.90 38.99 22.43
C LEU A 104 -32.89 38.11 21.16
N ALA A 105 -34.10 38.07 20.60
CA ALA A 105 -34.46 37.82 19.21
C ALA A 105 -33.75 38.72 18.20
N SER A 106 -33.44 38.19 17.02
CA SER A 106 -34.16 38.53 15.78
C SER A 106 -33.42 37.89 14.60
N LEU A 107 -34.10 37.07 13.80
CA LEU A 107 -33.98 37.00 12.34
C LEU A 107 -35.01 35.97 11.86
N GLY A 108 -36.10 36.50 11.31
CA GLY A 108 -37.21 35.71 10.83
C GLY A 108 -36.88 34.99 9.53
N ILE A 109 -37.06 33.67 9.54
CA ILE A 109 -37.20 32.86 8.33
C ILE A 109 -38.34 31.87 8.61
N ARG A 110 -39.42 31.97 7.82
CA ARG A 110 -40.57 31.06 7.85
C ARG A 110 -40.26 29.83 7.00
N LEU A 111 -40.46 28.65 7.57
CA LEU A 111 -40.52 27.37 6.84
C LEU A 111 -41.99 27.09 6.45
N PRO A 112 -42.27 26.53 5.26
CA PRO A 112 -43.64 26.19 4.85
C PRO A 112 -44.08 24.83 5.40
N GLU A 113 -45.34 24.78 5.88
CA GLU A 113 -46.02 23.56 6.34
C GLU A 113 -46.44 22.61 5.19
N PRO A 114 -46.59 21.30 5.47
CA PRO A 114 -46.87 20.27 4.48
C PRO A 114 -48.37 20.19 4.10
N LYS A 115 -48.67 20.07 2.80
CA LYS A 115 -50.02 19.76 2.30
C LYS A 115 -50.22 18.25 2.20
N GLY A 116 -51.29 17.76 2.82
CA GLY A 116 -51.72 16.37 2.82
C GLY A 116 -52.21 15.84 1.45
N PRO A 117 -52.50 14.53 1.35
CA PRO A 117 -52.61 13.82 0.08
C PRO A 117 -54.00 13.99 -0.56
N ALA A 118 -54.02 14.35 -1.84
CA ALA A 118 -55.22 14.34 -2.67
C ALA A 118 -55.38 12.97 -3.36
N SER A 119 -56.50 12.31 -3.08
CA SER A 119 -56.94 11.09 -3.73
C SER A 119 -57.49 11.36 -5.15
N SER A 120 -57.04 10.60 -6.15
CA SER A 120 -57.78 10.49 -7.42
C SER A 120 -57.82 9.04 -7.92
N ARG A 121 -59.02 8.46 -7.82
CA ARG A 121 -59.46 7.24 -8.49
C ARG A 121 -59.24 7.35 -10.00
N CYS A 122 -58.62 6.35 -10.63
CA CYS A 122 -58.73 6.15 -12.08
C CYS A 122 -59.30 4.77 -12.41
N ARG A 123 -60.28 4.79 -13.32
CA ARG A 123 -61.24 3.74 -13.65
C ARG A 123 -60.61 2.60 -14.47
N LYS A 124 -60.97 1.37 -14.09
CA LYS A 124 -60.88 0.17 -14.94
C LYS A 124 -61.68 0.38 -16.24
N ARG A 125 -61.05 0.27 -17.40
CA ARG A 125 -61.73 0.11 -18.70
C ARG A 125 -61.64 -1.36 -19.15
N ARG A 126 -62.80 -2.02 -19.19
CA ARG A 126 -63.07 -3.24 -19.96
C ARG A 126 -63.40 -2.85 -21.41
N ARG A 127 -62.76 -3.49 -22.40
CA ARG A 127 -63.25 -3.69 -23.79
C ARG A 127 -62.65 -5.01 -24.29
N SER A 128 -63.44 -6.07 -24.33
CA SER A 128 -64.27 -6.57 -25.45
C SER A 128 -63.44 -7.25 -26.54
N ARG A 129 -63.67 -8.57 -26.62
CA ARG A 129 -63.19 -9.54 -27.61
C ARG A 129 -63.52 -9.07 -29.04
N ASN A 130 -62.60 -9.31 -29.98
CA ASN A 130 -62.94 -9.59 -31.36
C ASN A 130 -62.08 -10.76 -31.85
N LEU A 131 -62.79 -11.79 -32.34
CA LEU A 131 -62.24 -12.98 -32.99
C LEU A 131 -61.90 -12.62 -34.45
N SER A 132 -60.71 -13.00 -34.90
CA SER A 132 -60.42 -13.17 -36.33
C SER A 132 -59.38 -14.28 -36.52
N ARG A 133 -59.60 -15.07 -37.57
CA ARG A 133 -59.08 -16.41 -37.84
C ARG A 133 -57.66 -16.44 -38.43
N ARG A 134 -57.03 -17.61 -38.25
CA ARG A 134 -56.04 -18.30 -39.11
C ARG A 134 -54.58 -17.79 -39.10
N LYS A 135 -53.69 -18.64 -38.57
CA LYS A 135 -52.86 -19.57 -39.39
C LYS A 135 -52.06 -20.49 -38.46
N THR A 136 -52.20 -21.78 -38.67
CA THR A 136 -51.37 -22.84 -38.08
C THR A 136 -49.93 -22.71 -38.58
N ARG A 137 -48.99 -22.40 -37.70
CA ARG A 137 -47.55 -22.57 -37.92
C ARG A 137 -46.98 -23.39 -36.76
N LYS A 138 -46.21 -24.40 -37.14
CA LYS A 138 -45.54 -25.39 -36.29
C LYS A 138 -44.72 -24.69 -35.20
N HIS A 139 -44.96 -25.04 -33.94
CA HIS A 139 -44.07 -24.71 -32.82
C HIS A 139 -42.84 -25.62 -32.90
N THR A 140 -41.73 -25.08 -33.40
CA THR A 140 -40.40 -25.52 -32.98
C THR A 140 -40.11 -24.79 -31.67
N SER A 141 -40.04 -25.53 -30.56
CA SER A 141 -39.61 -25.01 -29.27
C SER A 141 -38.13 -24.66 -29.35
N SER A 142 -37.83 -23.40 -29.67
CA SER A 142 -36.53 -22.83 -29.32
C SER A 142 -36.43 -22.83 -27.79
N PRO A 143 -35.32 -23.30 -27.19
CA PRO A 143 -35.14 -23.14 -25.76
C PRO A 143 -35.16 -21.63 -25.49
N ILE A 144 -36.07 -21.21 -24.62
CA ILE A 144 -36.02 -19.89 -24.00
C ILE A 144 -34.67 -19.88 -23.29
N ALA A 145 -33.71 -19.14 -23.84
CA ALA A 145 -32.50 -18.80 -23.11
C ALA A 145 -33.00 -18.12 -21.83
N GLN A 146 -32.84 -18.82 -20.71
CA GLN A 146 -32.92 -18.18 -19.42
C GLN A 146 -31.94 -17.00 -19.49
N PRO A 147 -32.33 -15.79 -19.05
CA PRO A 147 -31.33 -14.76 -18.88
C PRO A 147 -30.28 -15.37 -17.96
N ALA A 148 -29.05 -15.49 -18.44
CA ALA A 148 -27.92 -15.73 -17.56
C ALA A 148 -28.09 -14.70 -16.45
N SER A 149 -28.29 -15.15 -15.20
CA SER A 149 -28.21 -14.21 -14.08
C SER A 149 -26.82 -13.62 -14.21
N ALA A 150 -26.74 -12.37 -14.66
CA ALA A 150 -25.51 -11.61 -14.61
C ALA A 150 -25.06 -11.76 -13.16
N ALA A 151 -23.95 -12.47 -12.96
CA ALA A 151 -23.32 -12.55 -11.66
C ALA A 151 -22.88 -11.12 -11.37
N MET A 152 -23.75 -10.38 -10.71
CA MET A 152 -23.40 -9.09 -10.13
C MET A 152 -22.35 -9.44 -9.08
N ASN A 153 -21.28 -8.64 -9.01
CA ASN A 153 -20.31 -8.75 -7.92
C ASN A 153 -21.06 -8.80 -6.57
N THR A 154 -20.49 -9.47 -5.58
CA THR A 154 -21.17 -9.63 -4.27
C THR A 154 -21.25 -8.32 -3.48
N SER A 155 -20.51 -7.31 -3.91
CA SER A 155 -20.49 -5.97 -3.32
C SER A 155 -21.83 -5.25 -3.47
N ALA A 156 -22.39 -4.80 -2.34
CA ALA A 156 -23.54 -3.90 -2.31
C ALA A 156 -23.18 -2.43 -2.64
N VAL A 157 -21.89 -2.11 -2.80
CA VAL A 157 -21.40 -0.74 -3.03
C VAL A 157 -21.41 -0.43 -4.53
N GLU A 158 -22.11 0.64 -4.91
CA GLU A 158 -22.12 1.15 -6.28
C GLU A 158 -20.83 1.94 -6.58
N SER A 159 -20.15 1.59 -7.67
CA SER A 159 -18.98 2.36 -8.13
C SER A 159 -19.40 3.68 -8.76
N LYS A 160 -18.68 4.76 -8.40
CA LYS A 160 -18.90 6.11 -8.93
C LYS A 160 -18.15 6.38 -10.24
N PHE A 161 -17.07 5.64 -10.51
CA PHE A 161 -16.10 6.00 -11.56
C PHE A 161 -15.75 4.86 -12.53
N LEU A 162 -16.20 3.64 -12.25
CA LEU A 162 -15.98 2.49 -13.11
C LEU A 162 -17.17 2.30 -14.06
N ALA A 163 -16.90 2.18 -15.36
CA ALA A 163 -17.94 1.87 -16.34
C ALA A 163 -18.26 0.36 -16.38
N ARG A 164 -17.36 -0.47 -15.83
CA ARG A 164 -17.49 -1.94 -15.71
C ARG A 164 -17.09 -2.37 -14.30
N PRO A 165 -17.92 -2.09 -13.28
CA PRO A 165 -17.59 -2.32 -11.87
C PRO A 165 -17.49 -3.81 -11.48
N ASP A 166 -17.97 -4.71 -12.33
CA ASP A 166 -17.90 -6.16 -12.22
C ASP A 166 -16.67 -6.78 -12.94
N GLU A 167 -15.93 -6.00 -13.73
CA GLU A 167 -14.71 -6.44 -14.40
C GLU A 167 -13.45 -5.93 -13.65
N LEU A 168 -12.51 -6.85 -13.40
CA LEU A 168 -11.23 -6.57 -12.76
C LEU A 168 -10.08 -6.81 -13.74
N GLY A 169 -9.25 -5.80 -13.97
CA GLY A 169 -7.98 -5.93 -14.70
C GLY A 169 -6.86 -6.33 -13.74
N ILE A 170 -6.20 -7.45 -14.00
CA ILE A 170 -5.07 -7.94 -13.23
C ILE A 170 -3.78 -7.61 -13.96
N VAL A 171 -2.83 -7.00 -13.25
CA VAL A 171 -1.45 -6.80 -13.69
C VAL A 171 -0.53 -7.47 -12.68
N ALA A 172 0.09 -8.60 -13.05
CA ALA A 172 0.91 -9.41 -12.13
C ALA A 172 2.40 -9.20 -12.41
N VAL A 173 3.10 -8.53 -11.49
CA VAL A 173 4.39 -7.88 -11.76
C VAL A 173 5.52 -8.48 -10.91
N GLY A 174 6.23 -9.45 -11.46
CA GLY A 174 7.41 -10.04 -10.82
C GLY A 174 8.65 -9.18 -11.04
N PHE A 175 8.78 -8.08 -10.28
CA PHE A 175 9.88 -7.12 -10.43
C PHE A 175 10.59 -6.83 -9.11
N SER A 176 11.92 -6.77 -9.14
CA SER A 176 12.75 -6.52 -7.95
C SER A 176 13.86 -5.49 -8.21
N GLY A 177 13.84 -4.81 -9.35
CA GLY A 177 14.93 -3.94 -9.78
C GLY A 177 15.04 -2.62 -9.01
N GLY A 178 14.00 -2.22 -8.28
CA GLY A 178 13.97 -0.98 -7.50
C GLY A 178 14.72 -1.06 -6.17
N GLN A 179 15.16 -2.24 -5.75
CA GLN A 179 15.79 -2.50 -4.45
C GLN A 179 16.78 -3.69 -4.50
N PRO A 180 17.64 -3.90 -3.47
CA PRO A 180 18.75 -4.85 -3.59
C PRO A 180 18.46 -6.29 -3.12
N LYS A 181 17.35 -6.55 -2.42
CA LYS A 181 17.01 -7.87 -1.86
C LYS A 181 16.30 -8.73 -2.91
N ALA A 182 16.77 -9.95 -3.11
CA ALA A 182 16.09 -10.89 -4.00
C ALA A 182 14.75 -11.38 -3.40
N GLY A 183 13.83 -11.85 -4.25
CA GLY A 183 12.67 -12.64 -3.86
C GLY A 183 11.33 -11.91 -3.89
N VAL A 184 11.31 -10.57 -3.90
CA VAL A 184 10.06 -9.80 -3.99
C VAL A 184 9.37 -9.98 -5.35
N ASP A 185 10.15 -10.29 -6.39
CA ASP A 185 9.65 -10.70 -7.71
C ASP A 185 8.83 -12.00 -7.70
N ALA A 186 8.95 -12.81 -6.63
CA ALA A 186 8.11 -14.00 -6.42
C ALA A 186 6.83 -13.72 -5.62
N GLY A 187 6.65 -12.52 -5.06
CA GLY A 187 5.46 -12.11 -4.30
C GLY A 187 4.15 -12.31 -5.05
N PRO A 188 4.00 -11.80 -6.29
CA PRO A 188 2.78 -12.00 -7.07
C PRO A 188 2.47 -13.46 -7.33
N ALA A 189 3.49 -14.29 -7.56
CA ALA A 189 3.29 -15.72 -7.80
C ALA A 189 2.74 -16.40 -6.54
N ALA A 190 3.31 -16.10 -5.37
CA ALA A 190 2.85 -16.64 -4.10
C ALA A 190 1.39 -16.25 -3.78
N LEU A 191 0.99 -15.01 -4.07
CA LEU A 191 -0.39 -14.55 -3.90
C LEU A 191 -1.35 -15.27 -4.86
N ILE A 192 -0.97 -15.43 -6.13
CA ILE A 192 -1.80 -16.14 -7.11
C ILE A 192 -1.92 -17.64 -6.75
N GLU A 193 -0.80 -18.28 -6.41
CA GLU A 193 -0.72 -19.70 -6.04
C GLU A 193 -1.46 -20.02 -4.73
N SER A 194 -1.63 -19.03 -3.83
CA SER A 194 -2.45 -19.21 -2.63
C SER A 194 -3.95 -19.30 -2.93
N GLY A 195 -4.37 -19.02 -4.18
CA GLY A 195 -5.77 -19.10 -4.61
C GLY A 195 -6.47 -17.75 -4.81
N LEU A 196 -5.78 -16.62 -4.65
CA LEU A 196 -6.37 -15.28 -4.63
C LEU A 196 -7.26 -14.99 -5.85
N LEU A 197 -6.81 -15.30 -7.07
CA LEU A 197 -7.59 -15.03 -8.29
C LEU A 197 -8.86 -15.90 -8.35
N GLY A 198 -8.78 -17.14 -7.88
CA GLY A 198 -9.93 -18.04 -7.81
C GLY A 198 -10.96 -17.55 -6.81
N GLU A 199 -10.51 -17.09 -5.64
CA GLU A 199 -11.33 -16.47 -4.62
C GLU A 199 -12.04 -15.20 -5.12
N ILE A 200 -11.29 -14.29 -5.76
CA ILE A 200 -11.85 -13.06 -6.36
C ILE A 200 -12.92 -13.39 -7.40
N SER A 201 -12.68 -14.37 -8.27
CA SER A 201 -13.63 -14.73 -9.32
C SER A 201 -14.85 -15.48 -8.79
N ASN A 202 -14.65 -16.46 -7.90
CA ASN A 202 -15.69 -17.41 -7.50
C ASN A 202 -16.50 -16.92 -6.29
N GLU A 203 -15.87 -16.20 -5.36
CA GLU A 203 -16.50 -15.76 -4.12
C GLU A 203 -16.96 -14.29 -4.22
N LEU A 204 -16.15 -13.41 -4.82
CA LEU A 204 -16.50 -11.99 -4.97
C LEU A 204 -17.23 -11.68 -6.29
N GLY A 205 -17.21 -12.61 -7.25
CA GLY A 205 -17.96 -12.52 -8.50
C GLY A 205 -17.35 -11.58 -9.55
N TYR A 206 -16.07 -11.21 -9.42
CA TYR A 206 -15.40 -10.39 -10.42
C TYR A 206 -15.03 -11.19 -11.66
N LYS A 207 -15.27 -10.60 -12.83
CA LYS A 207 -14.76 -11.13 -14.10
C LYS A 207 -13.34 -10.64 -14.32
N ILE A 208 -12.39 -11.56 -14.25
CA ILE A 208 -10.95 -11.27 -14.38
C ILE A 208 -10.54 -11.09 -15.85
N HIS A 209 -9.74 -10.04 -16.08
CA HIS A 209 -9.08 -9.71 -17.35
C HIS A 209 -7.59 -9.48 -17.10
N GLY A 210 -6.75 -9.69 -18.12
CA GLY A 210 -5.31 -9.43 -18.00
C GLY A 210 -4.53 -10.66 -17.57
N ASP A 211 -3.57 -10.46 -16.68
CA ASP A 211 -2.58 -11.48 -16.32
C ASP A 211 -3.19 -12.58 -15.44
N THR A 212 -2.95 -13.83 -15.82
CA THR A 212 -3.21 -15.02 -14.97
C THR A 212 -1.93 -15.68 -14.48
N GLN A 213 -0.78 -15.19 -14.96
CA GLN A 213 0.56 -15.61 -14.61
C GLN A 213 1.43 -14.36 -14.44
N VAL A 214 2.51 -14.49 -13.67
CA VAL A 214 3.40 -13.38 -13.36
C VAL A 214 4.29 -13.03 -14.56
N ASN A 215 4.36 -11.75 -14.89
CA ASN A 215 5.30 -11.21 -15.84
C ASN A 215 6.60 -10.82 -15.14
N VAL A 216 7.75 -11.35 -15.58
CA VAL A 216 9.06 -11.14 -14.93
C VAL A 216 9.96 -10.12 -15.65
N TYR A 217 9.48 -9.53 -16.76
CA TYR A 217 10.08 -8.42 -17.53
C TYR A 217 11.59 -8.52 -17.84
N LYS A 218 12.16 -9.73 -17.87
CA LYS A 218 13.60 -9.95 -18.07
C LYS A 218 14.07 -9.49 -19.46
N ASP A 219 13.17 -9.44 -20.43
CA ASP A 219 13.40 -8.95 -21.78
C ASP A 219 13.61 -7.43 -21.85
N LEU A 220 13.20 -6.69 -20.82
CA LEU A 220 13.40 -5.24 -20.72
C LEU A 220 14.67 -4.85 -19.96
N ALA A 221 15.32 -5.82 -19.30
CA ALA A 221 16.54 -5.57 -18.54
C ALA A 221 17.69 -5.17 -19.51
N PRO A 222 18.33 -4.02 -19.30
CA PRO A 222 19.45 -3.60 -20.14
C PRO A 222 20.69 -4.44 -19.87
N GLU A 223 21.61 -4.52 -20.85
CA GLU A 223 22.91 -5.17 -20.64
C GLU A 223 23.77 -4.46 -19.58
N GLN A 224 23.64 -3.13 -19.51
CA GLN A 224 24.32 -2.28 -18.54
C GLN A 224 23.34 -1.23 -18.03
N ASP A 225 23.32 -1.03 -16.71
CA ASP A 225 22.46 -0.06 -16.05
C ASP A 225 23.30 0.80 -15.09
N PRO A 226 24.09 1.75 -15.62
CA PRO A 226 24.94 2.58 -14.79
C PRO A 226 24.09 3.49 -13.90
N ASP A 227 24.57 3.72 -12.68
CA ASP A 227 23.93 4.67 -11.77
C ASP A 227 23.77 6.05 -12.43
N TYR A 228 22.61 6.65 -12.25
CA TYR A 228 22.29 7.96 -12.81
C TYR A 228 21.55 8.82 -11.78
N ARG A 229 22.08 10.03 -11.53
CA ARG A 229 21.56 10.96 -10.51
C ARG A 229 21.39 10.33 -9.12
N GLY A 230 22.27 9.40 -8.76
CA GLY A 230 22.22 8.68 -7.47
C GLY A 230 21.28 7.48 -7.45
N MET A 231 20.50 7.24 -8.51
CA MET A 231 19.66 6.05 -8.63
C MET A 231 20.45 4.84 -9.10
N LYS A 232 20.11 3.68 -8.54
CA LYS A 232 20.56 2.36 -8.96
C LYS A 232 19.53 1.72 -9.89
N ASN A 233 20.01 1.02 -10.91
CA ASN A 233 19.18 0.36 -11.94
C ASN A 233 18.11 1.26 -12.64
N PRO A 234 18.39 2.55 -12.92
CA PRO A 234 17.37 3.47 -13.41
C PRO A 234 16.80 3.12 -14.79
N LEU A 235 17.61 2.56 -15.70
CA LEU A 235 17.13 2.20 -17.04
C LEU A 235 16.14 1.04 -16.99
N ASN A 236 16.44 0.00 -16.20
CA ASN A 236 15.57 -1.15 -16.01
C ASN A 236 14.24 -0.73 -15.36
N VAL A 237 14.31 0.00 -14.24
CA VAL A 237 13.10 0.44 -13.52
C VAL A 237 12.24 1.36 -14.38
N SER A 238 12.84 2.27 -15.16
CA SER A 238 12.12 3.12 -16.10
C SER A 238 11.46 2.33 -17.23
N ALA A 239 12.17 1.38 -17.85
CA ALA A 239 11.63 0.56 -18.94
C ALA A 239 10.45 -0.31 -18.49
N VAL A 240 10.57 -0.96 -17.33
CA VAL A 240 9.49 -1.75 -16.73
C VAL A 240 8.30 -0.87 -16.40
N ASN A 241 8.50 0.27 -15.72
CA ASN A 241 7.40 1.16 -15.37
C ASN A 241 6.69 1.76 -16.58
N ARG A 242 7.40 2.02 -17.69
CA ARG A 242 6.77 2.45 -18.95
C ARG A 242 5.85 1.37 -19.52
N LYS A 243 6.28 0.11 -19.43
CA LYS A 243 5.45 -1.04 -19.83
C LYS A 243 4.23 -1.20 -18.91
N LEU A 244 4.43 -1.08 -17.60
CA LEU A 244 3.35 -1.16 -16.60
C LEU A 244 2.33 -0.04 -16.77
N GLN A 245 2.78 1.19 -17.03
CA GLN A 245 1.92 2.33 -17.35
C GLN A 245 0.95 1.97 -18.48
N THR A 246 1.46 1.36 -19.55
CA THR A 246 0.62 0.95 -20.67
C THR A 246 -0.36 -0.14 -20.24
N GLN A 247 0.09 -1.20 -19.55
CA GLN A 247 -0.80 -2.29 -19.12
C GLN A 247 -1.95 -1.78 -18.23
N VAL A 248 -1.65 -0.96 -17.23
CA VAL A 248 -2.63 -0.37 -16.32
C VAL A 248 -3.57 0.58 -17.06
N TYR A 249 -3.03 1.43 -17.94
CA TYR A 249 -3.81 2.34 -18.78
C TYR A 249 -4.83 1.58 -19.64
N GLU A 250 -4.45 0.47 -20.27
CA GLU A 250 -5.34 -0.31 -21.14
C GLU A 250 -6.54 -0.91 -20.39
N HIS A 251 -6.35 -1.34 -19.13
CA HIS A 251 -7.47 -1.79 -18.29
C HIS A 251 -8.31 -0.61 -17.78
N ALA A 252 -7.66 0.42 -17.25
CA ALA A 252 -8.32 1.57 -16.67
C ALA A 252 -9.12 2.37 -17.72
N ARG A 253 -8.64 2.51 -18.97
CA ARG A 253 -9.35 3.22 -20.04
C ARG A 253 -10.67 2.54 -20.44
N GLU A 254 -10.79 1.23 -20.18
CA GLU A 254 -12.00 0.46 -20.49
C GLU A 254 -13.08 0.54 -19.41
N GLY A 255 -12.80 1.17 -18.27
CA GLY A 255 -13.77 1.22 -17.18
C GLY A 255 -13.62 0.20 -16.09
N ARG A 256 -12.54 -0.59 -16.10
CA ARG A 256 -12.29 -1.63 -15.10
C ARG A 256 -11.58 -1.08 -13.87
N LEU A 257 -11.83 -1.71 -12.72
CA LEU A 257 -10.92 -1.62 -11.58
C LEU A 257 -9.61 -2.32 -11.96
N VAL A 258 -8.47 -1.78 -11.58
CA VAL A 258 -7.17 -2.41 -11.82
C VAL A 258 -6.57 -2.89 -10.50
N LEU A 259 -6.16 -4.15 -10.44
CA LEU A 259 -5.40 -4.71 -9.33
C LEU A 259 -4.00 -5.08 -9.84
N THR A 260 -2.99 -4.39 -9.31
CA THR A 260 -1.58 -4.73 -9.50
C THR A 260 -1.12 -5.58 -8.33
N LEU A 261 -0.69 -6.81 -8.61
CA LEU A 261 0.07 -7.61 -7.67
C LEU A 261 1.54 -7.36 -7.97
N GLY A 262 2.17 -6.55 -7.12
CA GLY A 262 3.48 -5.98 -7.37
C GLY A 262 4.63 -6.80 -6.82
N GLY A 263 5.81 -6.42 -7.30
CA GLY A 263 7.07 -6.71 -6.64
C GLY A 263 7.44 -5.55 -5.72
N ASP A 264 8.62 -4.97 -5.88
CA ASP A 264 9.00 -3.79 -5.09
C ASP A 264 8.15 -2.55 -5.39
N HIS A 265 8.12 -1.57 -4.48
CA HIS A 265 7.21 -0.41 -4.58
C HIS A 265 7.54 0.55 -5.74
N SER A 266 8.67 0.36 -6.45
CA SER A 266 8.98 1.19 -7.62
C SER A 266 7.98 1.02 -8.77
N VAL A 267 7.22 -0.08 -8.79
CA VAL A 267 6.17 -0.35 -9.79
C VAL A 267 5.03 0.69 -9.74
N ALA A 268 4.86 1.37 -8.60
CA ALA A 268 3.85 2.39 -8.41
C ALA A 268 4.02 3.60 -9.36
N ILE A 269 5.23 3.82 -9.89
CA ILE A 269 5.48 4.88 -10.89
C ILE A 269 4.61 4.61 -12.13
N GLY A 270 4.61 3.38 -12.63
CA GLY A 270 3.86 2.97 -13.80
C GLY A 270 2.37 2.87 -13.54
N THR A 271 1.97 2.27 -12.42
CA THR A 271 0.55 2.04 -12.08
C THR A 271 -0.20 3.36 -11.86
N ILE A 272 0.41 4.30 -11.12
CA ILE A 272 -0.16 5.64 -10.88
C ILE A 272 -0.21 6.41 -12.20
N ALA A 273 0.85 6.38 -13.01
CA ALA A 273 0.86 7.05 -14.31
C ALA A 273 -0.23 6.52 -15.25
N GLY A 274 -0.43 5.19 -15.29
CA GLY A 274 -1.42 4.55 -16.15
C GLY A 274 -2.86 4.87 -15.73
N SER A 275 -3.13 4.77 -14.43
CA SER A 275 -4.45 5.09 -13.86
C SER A 275 -4.78 6.58 -13.96
N ALA A 276 -3.84 7.48 -13.65
CA ALA A 276 -4.02 8.93 -13.75
C ALA A 276 -4.40 9.34 -15.18
N LYS A 277 -3.66 8.86 -16.18
CA LYS A 277 -3.94 9.15 -17.59
C LYS A 277 -5.32 8.67 -18.01
N ALA A 278 -5.64 7.41 -17.75
CA ALA A 278 -6.92 6.82 -18.16
C ALA A 278 -8.12 7.53 -17.52
N ILE A 279 -8.03 7.89 -16.24
CA ILE A 279 -9.09 8.61 -15.53
C ILE A 279 -9.24 10.03 -16.04
N ARG A 280 -8.13 10.72 -16.32
CA ARG A 280 -8.16 12.08 -16.88
C ARG A 280 -8.84 12.09 -18.26
N GLU A 281 -8.52 11.13 -19.12
CA GLU A 281 -9.13 11.01 -20.44
C GLU A 281 -10.63 10.63 -20.39
N ARG A 282 -11.00 9.69 -19.51
CA ARG A 282 -12.39 9.22 -19.40
C ARG A 282 -13.31 10.20 -18.71
N LEU A 283 -12.83 10.83 -17.64
CA LEU A 283 -13.66 11.55 -16.68
C LEU A 283 -13.30 13.03 -16.53
N ASN A 284 -12.20 13.49 -17.14
CA ASN A 284 -11.64 14.83 -16.93
C ASN A 284 -11.44 15.14 -15.43
N ARG A 285 -10.92 14.15 -14.70
CA ARG A 285 -10.68 14.21 -13.24
C ARG A 285 -9.25 13.79 -12.93
N GLU A 286 -8.74 14.31 -11.83
CA GLU A 286 -7.51 13.81 -11.21
C GLU A 286 -7.85 12.67 -10.25
N ILE A 287 -6.96 11.69 -10.16
CA ILE A 287 -7.01 10.67 -9.11
C ILE A 287 -6.48 11.25 -7.79
N ALA A 288 -6.89 10.65 -6.68
CA ALA A 288 -6.19 10.71 -5.40
C ALA A 288 -5.48 9.40 -5.13
N VAL A 289 -4.35 9.46 -4.44
CA VAL A 289 -3.61 8.29 -3.96
C VAL A 289 -3.70 8.24 -2.45
N ILE A 290 -4.18 7.11 -1.94
CA ILE A 290 -4.00 6.71 -0.54
C ILE A 290 -2.79 5.78 -0.52
N TRP A 291 -1.72 6.24 0.11
CA TRP A 291 -0.47 5.49 0.25
C TRP A 291 -0.41 4.92 1.66
N VAL A 292 -0.58 3.61 1.77
CA VAL A 292 -0.56 2.88 3.05
C VAL A 292 0.78 2.19 3.19
N ASP A 293 1.64 2.70 4.07
CA ASP A 293 3.06 2.36 4.08
C ASP A 293 3.73 2.75 5.41
N ALA A 294 4.79 2.04 5.80
CA ALA A 294 5.68 2.46 6.87
C ALA A 294 6.57 3.66 6.47
N HIS A 295 6.86 3.79 5.18
CA HIS A 295 7.78 4.72 4.54
C HIS A 295 7.03 5.75 3.69
N ALA A 296 7.70 6.86 3.37
CA ALA A 296 7.09 7.94 2.57
C ALA A 296 7.36 7.81 1.07
N ASP A 297 8.38 7.04 0.67
CA ASP A 297 8.67 6.69 -0.73
C ASP A 297 8.70 7.88 -1.71
N ILE A 298 9.16 9.03 -1.19
CA ILE A 298 9.10 10.33 -1.87
C ILE A 298 10.48 11.00 -1.93
N ASN A 299 11.55 10.27 -1.67
CA ASN A 299 12.89 10.79 -1.88
C ASN A 299 13.07 11.19 -3.36
N ARG A 300 13.66 12.36 -3.58
CA ARG A 300 14.19 12.70 -4.92
C ARG A 300 15.50 11.92 -5.13
N PRO A 301 15.89 11.63 -6.37
CA PRO A 301 17.16 10.95 -6.67
C PRO A 301 18.36 11.55 -5.93
N GLU A 302 18.42 12.88 -5.82
CA GLU A 302 19.53 13.60 -5.19
C GLU A 302 19.51 13.58 -3.65
N ASP A 303 18.36 13.24 -3.05
CA ASP A 303 18.19 13.24 -1.59
C ASP A 303 18.34 11.84 -0.97
N SER A 304 18.21 10.78 -1.77
CA SER A 304 18.22 9.40 -1.28
C SER A 304 19.62 8.94 -0.88
N ASP A 305 19.77 8.45 0.35
CA ASP A 305 21.02 7.85 0.83
C ASP A 305 21.27 6.45 0.25
N SER A 306 20.20 5.73 -0.13
CA SER A 306 20.29 4.34 -0.61
C SER A 306 20.47 4.22 -2.11
N GLY A 307 19.92 5.18 -2.88
CA GLY A 307 19.82 5.12 -4.33
C GLY A 307 18.80 4.10 -4.85
N ASN A 308 18.05 3.45 -3.97
CA ASN A 308 17.05 2.45 -4.35
C ASN A 308 15.75 3.16 -4.79
N ILE A 309 15.28 2.88 -6.01
CA ILE A 309 14.14 3.59 -6.61
C ILE A 309 12.80 3.23 -5.93
N HIS A 310 12.70 2.10 -5.22
CA HIS A 310 11.48 1.78 -4.46
C HIS A 310 11.15 2.80 -3.36
N GLY A 311 12.14 3.56 -2.87
CA GLY A 311 11.92 4.69 -1.93
C GLY A 311 11.75 6.06 -2.61
N MET A 312 11.57 6.08 -3.94
CA MET A 312 11.40 7.28 -4.75
C MET A 312 10.11 7.35 -5.62
N PRO A 313 9.20 6.36 -5.67
CA PRO A 313 8.16 6.32 -6.69
C PRO A 313 7.26 7.56 -6.69
N LEU A 314 6.91 8.09 -5.52
CA LEU A 314 6.04 9.26 -5.41
C LEU A 314 6.72 10.55 -5.85
N ALA A 315 8.06 10.64 -5.80
CA ALA A 315 8.77 11.79 -6.35
C ALA A 315 8.57 11.88 -7.87
N PHE A 316 8.62 10.76 -8.58
CA PHE A 316 8.33 10.70 -10.02
C PHE A 316 6.85 10.89 -10.32
N ALA A 317 5.98 10.18 -9.60
CA ALA A 317 4.54 10.23 -9.83
C ALA A 317 3.96 11.64 -9.61
N THR A 318 4.51 12.42 -8.68
CA THR A 318 4.11 13.81 -8.42
C THR A 318 4.87 14.85 -9.24
N GLY A 319 5.93 14.44 -9.95
CA GLY A 319 6.80 15.33 -10.71
C GLY A 319 7.73 16.21 -9.84
N LEU A 320 7.97 15.83 -8.58
CA LEU A 320 9.04 16.39 -7.74
C LEU A 320 10.43 15.96 -8.23
N ALA A 321 10.51 14.78 -8.84
CA ALA A 321 11.63 14.31 -9.65
C ALA A 321 11.22 14.27 -11.12
N ARG A 322 12.04 14.88 -11.99
CA ARG A 322 11.83 14.92 -13.45
C ARG A 322 13.14 14.76 -14.16
N ASP A 323 13.11 14.16 -15.34
CA ASP A 323 14.21 14.14 -16.29
C ASP A 323 13.64 14.36 -17.70
N ASP A 324 14.44 14.89 -18.62
CA ASP A 324 14.01 15.13 -20.01
C ASP A 324 14.31 13.90 -20.90
N LYS A 325 15.16 12.98 -20.45
CA LYS A 325 15.52 11.77 -21.20
C LYS A 325 14.46 10.70 -21.04
N GLU A 326 13.93 10.20 -22.16
CA GLU A 326 12.92 9.14 -22.20
C GLU A 326 13.36 7.92 -21.38
N GLU A 327 14.60 7.47 -21.50
CA GLU A 327 15.09 6.29 -20.79
C GLU A 327 15.19 6.48 -19.26
N TYR A 328 15.19 7.72 -18.77
CA TYR A 328 15.23 8.07 -17.34
C TYR A 328 13.92 8.71 -16.87
N PHE A 329 12.79 8.04 -17.11
CA PHE A 329 11.45 8.50 -16.71
C PHE A 329 10.95 9.78 -17.41
N GLY A 330 11.64 10.28 -18.44
CA GLY A 330 11.20 11.43 -19.24
C GLY A 330 9.92 11.19 -20.05
N TRP A 331 9.53 9.93 -20.21
CA TRP A 331 8.25 9.54 -20.83
C TRP A 331 7.02 9.92 -19.99
N ILE A 332 7.18 10.28 -18.71
CA ILE A 332 6.07 10.68 -17.83
C ILE A 332 5.62 12.10 -18.17
N THR A 333 4.43 12.23 -18.75
CA THR A 333 3.82 13.52 -19.11
C THR A 333 2.92 14.07 -18.01
N ASP A 334 2.53 15.35 -18.10
CA ASP A 334 1.74 16.02 -17.04
C ASP A 334 0.34 15.41 -16.82
N ASP A 335 -0.27 14.81 -17.84
CA ASP A 335 -1.55 14.09 -17.73
C ASP A 335 -1.43 12.77 -16.97
N MET A 336 -0.22 12.23 -16.82
CA MET A 336 0.10 11.04 -16.03
C MET A 336 0.47 11.36 -14.58
N ARG A 337 0.66 12.63 -14.23
CA ARG A 337 1.14 13.03 -12.90
C ARG A 337 0.01 13.19 -11.88
N LEU A 338 0.35 12.87 -10.63
CA LEU A 338 -0.45 13.09 -9.44
C LEU A 338 -0.16 14.48 -8.84
N SER A 339 -1.21 15.20 -8.44
CA SER A 339 -1.03 16.39 -7.60
C SER A 339 -0.64 16.00 -6.17
N VAL A 340 0.37 16.65 -5.59
CA VAL A 340 0.76 16.44 -4.17
C VAL A 340 -0.39 16.72 -3.19
N LYS A 341 -1.39 17.53 -3.59
CA LYS A 341 -2.62 17.81 -2.81
C LYS A 341 -3.64 16.68 -2.82
N LYS A 342 -3.43 15.69 -3.70
CA LYS A 342 -4.26 14.51 -3.89
C LYS A 342 -3.57 13.25 -3.35
N LEU A 343 -2.51 13.42 -2.57
CA LEU A 343 -1.76 12.35 -1.92
C LEU A 343 -2.02 12.40 -0.41
N VAL A 344 -2.37 11.24 0.17
CA VAL A 344 -2.47 11.08 1.62
C VAL A 344 -1.76 9.81 2.07
N TYR A 345 -0.96 9.93 3.12
CA TYR A 345 -0.28 8.79 3.73
C TYR A 345 -1.00 8.27 4.97
N ILE A 346 -0.94 6.96 5.19
CA ILE A 346 -1.40 6.28 6.39
C ILE A 346 -0.36 5.24 6.80
N GLY A 347 0.09 5.27 8.06
CA GLY A 347 0.99 4.24 8.62
C GLY A 347 2.46 4.64 8.76
N LEU A 348 2.80 5.88 8.38
CA LEU A 348 4.19 6.36 8.40
C LEU A 348 4.83 6.21 9.78
N ARG A 349 6.03 5.64 9.81
CA ARG A 349 6.82 5.46 11.03
C ARG A 349 8.33 5.39 10.82
N ASP A 350 8.79 5.19 9.59
CA ASP A 350 10.19 5.36 9.23
C ASP A 350 10.30 6.29 8.02
N VAL A 351 10.76 7.52 8.26
CA VAL A 351 10.73 8.58 7.25
C VAL A 351 12.02 9.37 7.33
N ASP A 352 12.69 9.52 6.20
CA ASP A 352 13.98 10.19 6.10
C ASP A 352 13.87 11.68 6.42
N ALA A 353 15.01 12.28 6.77
CA ALA A 353 15.06 13.72 7.02
C ALA A 353 14.67 14.55 5.78
N ALA A 354 15.02 14.08 4.58
CA ALA A 354 14.65 14.72 3.33
C ALA A 354 13.15 14.61 3.03
N GLU A 355 12.60 13.41 3.14
CA GLU A 355 11.16 13.16 2.98
C GLU A 355 10.34 14.00 3.96
N LYS A 356 10.73 14.07 5.23
CA LYS A 356 10.09 14.96 6.23
C LYS A 356 10.07 16.42 5.80
N ARG A 357 11.09 16.91 5.09
CA ARG A 357 11.10 18.27 4.54
C ARG A 357 10.12 18.38 3.38
N ILE A 358 10.19 17.46 2.42
CA ILE A 358 9.30 17.41 1.25
C ILE A 358 7.82 17.40 1.68
N LEU A 359 7.45 16.56 2.64
CA LEU A 359 6.08 16.47 3.16
C LEU A 359 5.62 17.81 3.76
N ARG A 360 6.46 18.49 4.55
CA ARG A 360 6.13 19.77 5.19
C ARG A 360 6.05 20.92 4.19
N GLU A 361 7.03 21.03 3.30
CA GLU A 361 7.13 22.10 2.30
C GLU A 361 5.97 22.07 1.31
N ASN A 362 5.51 20.87 0.94
CA ASN A 362 4.40 20.68 0.02
C ASN A 362 3.03 20.58 0.72
N GLY A 363 3.01 20.59 2.06
CA GLY A 363 1.77 20.45 2.84
C GLY A 363 1.03 19.14 2.61
N ILE A 364 1.76 18.05 2.34
CA ILE A 364 1.18 16.75 2.03
C ILE A 364 0.53 16.16 3.30
N LYS A 365 -0.68 15.63 3.16
CA LYS A 365 -1.39 15.04 4.29
C LYS A 365 -0.79 13.69 4.64
N ALA A 366 -0.39 13.51 5.90
CA ALA A 366 0.14 12.25 6.38
C ALA A 366 -0.42 11.94 7.78
N PHE A 367 -0.78 10.68 7.98
CA PHE A 367 -1.18 10.13 9.26
C PHE A 367 -0.17 9.04 9.63
N SER A 368 0.70 9.38 10.56
CA SER A 368 1.70 8.46 11.11
C SER A 368 1.07 7.46 12.07
N MET A 369 1.82 6.46 12.50
CA MET A 369 1.36 5.55 13.56
C MET A 369 1.03 6.29 14.87
N PHE A 370 1.64 7.45 15.14
CA PHE A 370 1.24 8.29 16.27
C PHE A 370 -0.21 8.81 16.13
N ASP A 371 -0.63 9.15 14.91
CA ASP A 371 -1.99 9.61 14.65
C ASP A 371 -2.99 8.45 14.78
N VAL A 372 -2.60 7.24 14.36
CA VAL A 372 -3.37 6.01 14.55
C VAL A 372 -3.51 5.70 16.04
N ASP A 373 -2.43 5.74 16.82
CA ASP A 373 -2.48 5.55 18.28
C ASP A 373 -3.38 6.56 18.98
N ARG A 374 -3.31 7.82 18.54
CA ARG A 374 -4.03 8.94 19.16
C ARG A 374 -5.51 8.95 18.85
N HIS A 375 -5.89 8.60 17.62
CA HIS A 375 -7.25 8.79 17.11
C HIS A 375 -7.99 7.49 16.83
N GLY A 376 -7.27 6.37 16.73
CA GLY A 376 -7.76 5.11 16.21
C GLY A 376 -7.90 5.15 14.68
N ILE A 377 -7.78 3.98 14.04
CA ILE A 377 -7.81 3.89 12.57
C ILE A 377 -9.12 4.43 11.96
N GLY A 378 -10.25 4.24 12.65
CA GLY A 378 -11.57 4.76 12.26
C GLY A 378 -11.54 6.26 11.99
N ARG A 379 -11.06 7.03 12.97
CA ARG A 379 -11.02 8.48 12.85
C ARG A 379 -9.96 8.95 11.86
N VAL A 380 -8.85 8.22 11.72
CA VAL A 380 -7.83 8.50 10.69
C VAL A 380 -8.43 8.37 9.30
N MET A 381 -9.18 7.30 9.03
CA MET A 381 -9.86 7.11 7.74
C MET A 381 -10.89 8.20 7.45
N GLU A 382 -11.69 8.59 8.44
CA GLU A 382 -12.61 9.73 8.29
C GLU A 382 -11.88 11.02 7.88
N MET A 383 -10.74 11.32 8.51
CA MET A 383 -9.95 12.51 8.19
C MET A 383 -9.27 12.41 6.81
N ALA A 384 -8.76 11.23 6.43
CA ALA A 384 -8.13 10.99 5.14
C ALA A 384 -9.14 11.10 3.99
N LEU A 385 -10.31 10.45 4.11
CA LEU A 385 -11.36 10.49 3.11
C LEU A 385 -12.00 11.88 3.00
N ALA A 386 -12.15 12.60 4.12
CA ALA A 386 -12.58 14.00 4.09
C ALA A 386 -11.59 14.91 3.37
N HIS A 387 -10.28 14.63 3.47
CA HIS A 387 -9.24 15.37 2.73
C HIS A 387 -9.31 15.09 1.22
N ILE A 388 -9.53 13.84 0.82
CA ILE A 388 -9.66 13.43 -0.60
C ILE A 388 -10.92 14.02 -1.23
N GLY A 389 -12.04 13.99 -0.49
CA GLY A 389 -13.37 14.38 -0.94
C GLY A 389 -14.16 13.22 -1.54
N SER A 390 -15.49 13.34 -1.54
CA SER A 390 -16.42 12.27 -1.92
C SER A 390 -16.59 12.03 -3.43
N ASP A 391 -16.00 12.89 -4.25
CA ASP A 391 -16.12 12.92 -5.72
C ASP A 391 -14.73 12.95 -6.38
N THR A 392 -13.85 12.03 -5.97
CA THR A 392 -12.49 11.89 -6.50
C THR A 392 -12.13 10.42 -6.68
N PRO A 393 -11.74 9.95 -7.87
CA PRO A 393 -11.29 8.57 -8.06
C PRO A 393 -10.07 8.26 -7.19
N VAL A 394 -10.05 7.10 -6.53
CA VAL A 394 -9.00 6.71 -5.58
C VAL A 394 -8.17 5.56 -6.15
N HIS A 395 -6.86 5.75 -6.14
CA HIS A 395 -5.86 4.70 -6.30
C HIS A 395 -5.32 4.37 -4.91
N LEU A 396 -5.46 3.11 -4.48
CA LEU A 396 -4.92 2.62 -3.21
C LEU A 396 -3.57 1.94 -3.47
N SER A 397 -2.46 2.53 -3.01
CA SER A 397 -1.17 1.85 -3.02
C SER A 397 -0.90 1.33 -1.61
N PHE A 398 -0.81 0.01 -1.47
CA PHE A 398 -0.63 -0.65 -0.18
C PHE A 398 0.69 -1.42 -0.16
N ASP A 399 1.65 -0.91 0.61
CA ASP A 399 2.84 -1.64 0.98
C ASP A 399 2.52 -2.62 2.12
N VAL A 400 2.81 -3.91 1.94
CA VAL A 400 2.55 -4.89 2.99
C VAL A 400 3.34 -4.59 4.26
N ASP A 401 4.46 -3.87 4.16
CA ASP A 401 5.27 -3.43 5.30
C ASP A 401 4.61 -2.32 6.14
N ALA A 402 3.50 -1.75 5.70
CA ALA A 402 2.66 -0.89 6.53
C ALA A 402 2.14 -1.65 7.76
N LEU A 403 1.90 -2.96 7.62
CA LEU A 403 1.54 -3.84 8.71
C LEU A 403 2.73 -4.07 9.64
N ASP A 404 2.45 -4.29 10.92
CA ASP A 404 3.48 -4.69 11.87
C ASP A 404 4.12 -6.02 11.43
N PRO A 405 5.44 -6.21 11.59
CA PRO A 405 6.12 -7.46 11.26
C PRO A 405 5.56 -8.70 11.98
N MET A 406 4.74 -8.54 13.02
CA MET A 406 3.96 -9.65 13.59
C MET A 406 2.92 -10.24 12.63
N TRP A 407 2.39 -9.44 11.70
CA TRP A 407 1.38 -9.83 10.71
C TRP A 407 1.97 -9.97 9.30
N ALA A 408 2.99 -9.18 8.98
CA ALA A 408 3.70 -9.23 7.70
C ALA A 408 5.23 -9.40 7.90
N PRO A 409 5.69 -10.54 8.43
CA PRO A 409 7.12 -10.74 8.70
C PRO A 409 8.00 -10.88 7.45
N SER A 410 7.41 -11.07 6.26
CA SER A 410 8.12 -11.43 5.02
C SER A 410 8.12 -10.28 4.01
N THR A 411 8.80 -9.18 4.36
CA THR A 411 8.93 -7.98 3.52
C THR A 411 10.38 -7.45 3.55
N GLY A 412 10.72 -6.60 2.58
CA GLY A 412 12.03 -5.98 2.41
C GLY A 412 12.45 -5.09 3.59
N THR A 413 11.56 -4.27 4.13
CA THR A 413 11.93 -3.22 5.10
C THR A 413 11.01 -3.24 6.34
N PRO A 414 10.99 -4.33 7.12
CA PRO A 414 10.06 -4.46 8.23
C PRO A 414 10.36 -3.46 9.36
N VAL A 415 9.40 -2.57 9.65
CA VAL A 415 9.48 -1.59 10.75
C VAL A 415 8.47 -1.93 11.83
N ARG A 416 8.93 -2.07 13.08
CA ARG A 416 8.07 -2.37 14.25
C ARG A 416 7.11 -1.23 14.58
N GLY A 417 6.00 -1.57 15.24
CA GLY A 417 4.96 -0.63 15.64
C GLY A 417 4.07 -0.24 14.46
N GLY A 418 3.81 -1.19 13.56
CA GLY A 418 2.97 -0.98 12.39
C GLY A 418 1.50 -1.25 12.65
N LEU A 419 0.71 -1.19 11.57
CA LEU A 419 -0.72 -1.49 11.62
C LEU A 419 -0.95 -2.95 12.01
N THR A 420 -1.99 -3.19 12.81
CA THR A 420 -2.53 -4.55 12.94
C THR A 420 -3.24 -4.97 11.66
N LEU A 421 -3.36 -6.28 11.41
CA LEU A 421 -4.10 -6.78 10.24
C LEU A 421 -5.53 -6.21 10.19
N ARG A 422 -6.21 -6.14 11.33
CA ARG A 422 -7.55 -5.54 11.45
C ARG A 422 -7.60 -4.06 11.03
N GLU A 423 -6.54 -3.30 11.29
CA GLU A 423 -6.48 -1.89 10.88
C GLU A 423 -6.21 -1.78 9.38
N GLY A 424 -5.36 -2.65 8.82
CA GLY A 424 -5.14 -2.77 7.39
C GLY A 424 -6.42 -3.13 6.62
N ASP A 425 -7.10 -4.20 7.04
CA ASP A 425 -8.37 -4.63 6.46
C ASP A 425 -9.43 -3.50 6.54
N TYR A 426 -9.51 -2.81 7.68
CA TYR A 426 -10.44 -1.69 7.87
C TYR A 426 -10.16 -0.50 6.94
N ILE A 427 -8.88 -0.20 6.63
CA ILE A 427 -8.54 0.81 5.62
C ILE A 427 -9.13 0.38 4.27
N CYS A 428 -8.88 -0.87 3.85
CA CYS A 428 -9.37 -1.41 2.59
C CYS A 428 -10.91 -1.40 2.51
N GLU A 429 -11.60 -1.82 3.56
CA GLU A 429 -13.07 -1.77 3.67
C GLU A 429 -13.59 -0.34 3.53
N CYS A 430 -13.00 0.62 4.25
CA CYS A 430 -13.40 2.03 4.18
C CYS A 430 -13.22 2.61 2.78
N VAL A 431 -12.12 2.29 2.12
CA VAL A 431 -11.85 2.75 0.74
C VAL A 431 -12.85 2.14 -0.23
N HIS A 432 -13.12 0.83 -0.14
CA HIS A 432 -14.13 0.16 -0.96
C HIS A 432 -15.52 0.80 -0.79
N GLN A 433 -15.95 1.01 0.46
CA GLN A 433 -17.25 1.60 0.81
C GLN A 433 -17.50 2.99 0.23
N THR A 434 -16.45 3.71 -0.16
CA THR A 434 -16.61 5.01 -0.82
C THR A 434 -17.23 4.92 -2.22
N GLY A 435 -17.10 3.76 -2.89
CA GLY A 435 -17.38 3.58 -4.31
C GLY A 435 -16.41 4.35 -5.22
N GLN A 436 -15.32 4.90 -4.69
CA GLN A 436 -14.37 5.76 -5.41
C GLN A 436 -13.13 5.01 -5.93
N LEU A 437 -12.92 3.77 -5.51
CA LEU A 437 -11.74 2.97 -5.84
C LEU A 437 -11.69 2.64 -7.35
N VAL A 438 -10.53 2.92 -7.97
CA VAL A 438 -10.29 2.68 -9.41
C VAL A 438 -9.01 1.88 -9.69
N ALA A 439 -8.07 1.82 -8.75
CA ALA A 439 -6.88 1.00 -8.85
C ALA A 439 -6.37 0.61 -7.45
N ILE A 440 -5.74 -0.55 -7.35
CA ILE A 440 -5.10 -1.09 -6.15
C ILE A 440 -3.71 -1.60 -6.53
N ASP A 441 -2.69 -1.22 -5.77
CA ASP A 441 -1.39 -1.88 -5.79
C ASP A 441 -1.18 -2.59 -4.45
N LEU A 442 -0.79 -3.86 -4.48
CA LEU A 442 -0.28 -4.60 -3.31
C LEU A 442 1.17 -4.99 -3.60
N VAL A 443 2.11 -4.48 -2.82
CA VAL A 443 3.56 -4.56 -3.10
C VAL A 443 4.37 -5.08 -1.92
N GLU A 444 5.67 -5.31 -2.15
CA GLU A 444 6.70 -5.67 -1.16
C GLU A 444 6.48 -7.00 -0.40
N VAL A 445 5.51 -7.81 -0.84
CA VAL A 445 5.41 -9.21 -0.40
C VAL A 445 6.63 -9.97 -0.91
N ASN A 446 7.51 -10.38 0.00
CA ASN A 446 8.72 -11.11 -0.35
C ASN A 446 8.78 -12.45 0.41
N PRO A 447 8.24 -13.54 -0.18
CA PRO A 447 8.21 -14.86 0.46
C PRO A 447 9.59 -15.42 0.83
N ALA A 448 10.67 -14.93 0.21
CA ALA A 448 12.03 -15.42 0.42
C ALA A 448 12.70 -14.87 1.69
N LEU A 449 12.13 -13.84 2.33
CA LEU A 449 12.75 -13.16 3.48
C LEU A 449 12.29 -13.66 4.85
N ALA A 450 11.17 -14.40 4.94
CA ALA A 450 10.74 -14.94 6.22
C ALA A 450 11.74 -15.95 6.78
N ALA A 451 11.96 -15.89 8.10
CA ALA A 451 12.78 -16.88 8.80
C ALA A 451 12.17 -18.30 8.79
N THR A 452 10.87 -18.41 8.52
CA THR A 452 10.14 -19.68 8.47
C THR A 452 9.11 -19.65 7.35
N GLU A 453 8.81 -20.82 6.78
CA GLU A 453 7.73 -21.01 5.81
C GLU A 453 6.38 -20.46 6.32
N ALA A 454 6.08 -20.67 7.60
CA ALA A 454 4.87 -20.15 8.23
C ALA A 454 4.82 -18.61 8.20
N GLY A 455 5.94 -17.92 8.38
CA GLY A 455 6.01 -16.46 8.29
C GLY A 455 5.79 -15.93 6.87
N ALA A 456 6.33 -16.63 5.86
CA ALA A 456 6.06 -16.30 4.46
C ALA A 456 4.56 -16.43 4.17
N GLN A 457 3.96 -17.55 4.58
CA GLN A 457 2.52 -17.79 4.42
C GLN A 457 1.65 -16.77 5.18
N GLU A 458 2.06 -16.32 6.36
CA GLU A 458 1.33 -15.28 7.11
C GLU A 458 1.28 -13.97 6.32
N THR A 459 2.40 -13.55 5.73
CA THR A 459 2.46 -12.33 4.92
C THR A 459 1.62 -12.46 3.64
N VAL A 460 1.67 -13.62 2.97
CA VAL A 460 0.84 -13.89 1.79
C VAL A 460 -0.65 -13.85 2.14
N ARG A 461 -1.05 -14.46 3.26
CA ARG A 461 -2.44 -14.41 3.74
C ARG A 461 -2.89 -13.00 4.08
N ALA A 462 -2.03 -12.21 4.73
CA ALA A 462 -2.31 -10.80 5.00
C ALA A 462 -2.53 -10.04 3.69
N GLY A 463 -1.66 -10.21 2.68
CA GLY A 463 -1.83 -9.61 1.36
C GLY A 463 -3.16 -10.00 0.69
N CYS A 464 -3.52 -11.29 0.72
CA CYS A 464 -4.80 -11.76 0.19
C CYS A 464 -6.00 -11.14 0.93
N SER A 465 -5.94 -11.04 2.27
CA SER A 465 -6.97 -10.39 3.08
C SER A 465 -7.18 -8.93 2.66
N LEU A 466 -6.09 -8.17 2.57
CA LEU A 466 -6.12 -6.75 2.19
C LEU A 466 -6.76 -6.54 0.82
N VAL A 467 -6.37 -7.36 -0.18
CA VAL A 467 -6.93 -7.28 -1.53
C VAL A 467 -8.41 -7.63 -1.54
N ARG A 468 -8.81 -8.70 -0.84
CA ARG A 468 -10.22 -9.12 -0.76
C ARG A 468 -11.08 -8.04 -0.11
N CYS A 469 -10.65 -7.48 1.02
CA CYS A 469 -11.34 -6.37 1.68
C CYS A 469 -11.45 -5.13 0.77
N ALA A 470 -10.39 -4.82 0.01
CA ALA A 470 -10.41 -3.69 -0.94
C ALA A 470 -11.35 -3.94 -2.13
N LEU A 471 -11.65 -5.20 -2.44
CA LEU A 471 -12.62 -5.63 -3.46
C LEU A 471 -14.02 -5.88 -2.89
N GLY A 472 -14.26 -5.57 -1.61
CA GLY A 472 -15.58 -5.64 -1.01
C GLY A 472 -15.92 -6.95 -0.31
N ASP A 473 -14.92 -7.78 0.00
CA ASP A 473 -15.11 -8.84 0.98
C ASP A 473 -15.43 -8.22 2.35
N THR A 474 -16.52 -8.65 2.95
CA THR A 474 -17.02 -8.11 4.21
C THR A 474 -17.57 -9.25 5.06
N LEU A 475 -17.56 -9.04 6.39
CA LEU A 475 -18.04 -10.06 7.32
C LEU A 475 -19.57 -10.25 7.32
N LEU A 476 -20.36 -9.27 6.85
CA LEU A 476 -21.83 -9.21 7.02
C LEU A 476 -22.59 -8.78 5.77
#